data_AF-A0A507E0M3-F1
#
_entry.id   AF-A0A507E0M3-F1
#
_cell.length_a   1.000
_cell.length_b   1.000
_cell.length_c   1.000
_cell.angle_alpha   90.00
_cell.angle_beta   90.00
_cell.angle_gamma   90.00
#
_symmetry.space_group_name_H-M   'P 1'
#
loop_
_entity.id
_entity.type
_entity.pdbx_description
1 polymer ?
#
loop_
_entity_poly.entity_id
_entity_poly.type
_entity_poly.pdbx_seq_one_letter_code
_entity_poly.pdbx_strand_id
1 'polypeptide(L)'
;MATTKIAALMIRTLAKPLANSLKTSAANNPTWKRFCISVAQGYHTIEETLKMRFLGYKLETIRPLNEARAVELGTSFLAEFFIFAVAGTVVVEETIRSSLKTSARNADIDNSIATLKSQQVQDTEELELLTERVQALEMENDALRDAAKIMLDMVVLKGVDKQRSWWLLPGLNNEERALKELELVGSRLESATEVADRRKRRVAAECGLNEIELVKSIEGTVLS
;
A
#
# COMPACT_ATOMS: atom_id res chain seq x y z
N MET A 1 12.49 -25.54 12.21
CA MET A 1 12.90 -25.83 13.61
C MET A 1 13.22 -27.30 13.87
N ALA A 2 12.49 -28.27 13.26
CA ALA A 2 12.82 -29.69 13.41
C ALA A 2 14.04 -30.12 12.56
N THR A 3 14.17 -29.62 11.33
CA THR A 3 15.28 -29.92 10.41
C THR A 3 16.65 -29.52 10.98
N THR A 4 16.75 -28.33 11.55
CA THR A 4 17.99 -27.84 12.18
C THR A 4 18.39 -28.67 13.41
N LYS A 5 17.42 -29.14 14.21
CA LYS A 5 17.69 -30.00 15.37
C LYS A 5 18.14 -31.40 14.96
N ILE A 6 17.55 -31.96 13.90
CA ILE A 6 17.92 -33.28 13.35
C ILE A 6 19.31 -33.22 12.68
N ALA A 7 19.60 -32.16 11.93
CA ALA A 7 20.91 -31.94 11.33
C ALA A 7 22.02 -31.85 12.38
N ALA A 8 21.78 -31.10 13.47
CA ALA A 8 22.73 -30.99 14.57
C ALA A 8 23.02 -32.34 15.25
N LEU A 9 22.00 -33.20 15.40
CA LEU A 9 22.16 -34.55 15.93
C LEU A 9 22.95 -35.45 14.98
N MET A 10 22.67 -35.42 13.68
CA MET A 10 23.39 -36.21 12.67
C MET A 10 24.86 -35.85 12.57
N ILE A 11 25.20 -34.56 12.63
CA ILE A 11 26.60 -34.11 12.61
C ILE A 11 27.38 -34.74 13.78
N ARG A 12 26.79 -34.72 14.98
CA ARG A 12 27.42 -35.29 16.18
C ARG A 12 27.54 -36.82 16.14
N THR A 13 26.57 -37.53 15.55
CA THR A 13 26.60 -39.00 15.48
C THR A 13 27.48 -39.53 14.37
N LEU A 14 27.64 -38.79 13.27
CA LEU A 14 28.43 -39.20 12.11
C LEU A 14 29.90 -38.77 12.20
N ALA A 15 30.22 -37.65 12.86
CA ALA A 15 31.59 -37.13 12.92
C ALA A 15 32.61 -38.12 13.51
N LYS A 16 32.28 -38.77 14.62
CA LYS A 16 33.18 -39.73 15.28
C LYS A 16 33.40 -41.04 14.50
N PRO A 17 32.35 -41.74 14.03
CA PRO A 17 32.54 -42.97 13.27
C PRO A 17 33.20 -42.73 11.89
N LEU A 18 32.92 -41.61 11.21
CA LEU A 18 33.57 -41.28 9.94
C LEU A 18 35.07 -41.06 10.11
N ALA A 19 35.48 -40.26 11.10
CA ALA A 19 36.89 -40.01 11.37
C ALA A 19 37.64 -41.31 11.67
N ASN A 20 37.04 -42.21 12.44
CA ASN A 20 37.63 -43.52 12.75
C ASN A 20 37.72 -44.43 11.52
N SER A 21 36.68 -44.46 10.67
CA SER A 21 36.66 -45.27 9.43
C SER A 21 37.65 -44.77 8.37
N LEU A 22 37.85 -43.45 8.29
CA LEU A 22 38.82 -42.87 7.38
C LEU A 22 40.25 -43.10 7.89
N LYS A 23 40.45 -43.14 9.22
CA LYS A 23 41.74 -43.48 9.86
C LYS A 23 42.18 -44.91 9.54
N THR A 24 41.28 -45.88 9.64
CA THR A 24 41.56 -47.27 9.27
C THR A 24 41.83 -47.41 7.77
N SER A 25 41.12 -46.65 6.94
CA SER A 25 41.35 -46.60 5.50
C SER A 25 42.73 -46.04 5.14
N ALA A 26 43.24 -45.05 5.91
CA ALA A 26 44.58 -44.49 5.73
C ALA A 26 45.70 -45.37 6.27
N ALA A 27 45.40 -46.25 7.23
CA ALA A 27 46.33 -47.28 7.68
C ALA A 27 46.48 -48.40 6.63
N ASN A 28 45.38 -48.77 5.97
CA ASN A 28 45.35 -49.90 5.04
C ASN A 28 45.77 -49.55 3.61
N ASN A 29 45.54 -48.31 3.15
CA ASN A 29 45.80 -47.91 1.76
C ASN A 29 46.87 -46.81 1.66
N PRO A 30 48.05 -47.10 1.06
CA PRO A 30 49.14 -46.12 0.96
C PRO A 30 48.81 -44.95 0.01
N THR A 31 48.01 -45.18 -1.04
CA THR A 31 47.54 -44.13 -1.95
C THR A 31 46.62 -43.15 -1.22
N TRP A 32 45.73 -43.67 -0.38
CA TRP A 32 44.85 -42.85 0.45
C TRP A 32 45.64 -42.07 1.50
N LYS A 33 46.63 -42.71 2.13
CA LYS A 33 47.56 -42.05 3.05
C LYS A 33 48.24 -40.84 2.40
N ARG A 34 48.76 -40.99 1.17
CA ARG A 34 49.40 -39.90 0.41
C ARG A 34 48.43 -38.76 0.10
N PHE A 35 47.19 -39.06 -0.25
CA PHE A 35 46.15 -38.06 -0.47
C PHE A 35 45.86 -37.27 0.82
N CYS A 36 45.64 -37.96 1.95
CA CYS A 36 45.43 -37.31 3.24
C CYS A 36 46.63 -36.44 3.66
N ILE A 37 47.86 -36.90 3.42
CA ILE A 37 49.07 -36.12 3.69
C ILE A 37 49.10 -34.85 2.83
N SER A 38 48.79 -34.96 1.53
CA SER A 38 48.74 -33.80 0.63
C SER A 38 47.71 -32.76 1.08
N VAL A 39 46.52 -33.22 1.48
CA VAL A 39 45.45 -32.34 1.99
C VAL A 39 45.88 -31.68 3.30
N ALA A 40 46.46 -32.43 4.24
CA ALA A 40 46.94 -31.91 5.52
C ALA A 40 48.07 -30.89 5.36
N GLN A 41 49.02 -31.17 4.46
CA GLN A 41 50.12 -30.24 4.14
C GLN A 41 49.59 -28.97 3.48
N GLY A 42 48.65 -29.08 2.55
CA GLY A 42 47.98 -27.94 1.92
C GLY A 42 47.21 -27.09 2.94
N TYR A 43 46.42 -27.72 3.81
CA TYR A 43 45.71 -27.04 4.88
C TYR A 43 46.67 -26.26 5.79
N HIS A 44 47.76 -26.90 6.23
CA HIS A 44 48.77 -26.28 7.10
C HIS A 44 49.47 -25.10 6.41
N THR A 45 49.85 -25.24 5.14
CA THR A 45 50.50 -24.15 4.40
C THR A 45 49.56 -22.99 4.16
N ILE A 46 48.28 -23.25 3.83
CA ILE A 46 47.27 -22.19 3.68
C ILE A 46 47.07 -21.47 5.02
N GLU A 47 46.93 -22.21 6.12
CA GLU A 47 46.70 -21.64 7.44
C GLU A 47 47.86 -20.74 7.89
N GLU A 48 49.10 -21.22 7.79
CA GLU A 48 50.28 -20.43 8.16
C GLU A 48 50.52 -19.25 7.20
N THR A 49 50.28 -19.43 5.91
CA THR A 49 50.37 -18.34 4.94
C THR A 49 49.34 -17.26 5.23
N LEU A 50 48.09 -17.62 5.56
CA LEU A 50 47.05 -16.67 5.94
C LEU A 50 47.41 -15.91 7.22
N LYS A 51 47.91 -16.61 8.24
CA LYS A 51 48.37 -15.98 9.49
C LYS A 51 49.51 -15.00 9.23
N MET A 52 50.52 -15.41 8.46
CA MET A 52 51.64 -14.54 8.12
C MET A 52 51.21 -13.35 7.26
N ARG A 53 50.29 -13.56 6.30
CA ARG A 53 49.76 -12.49 5.44
C ARG A 53 48.89 -11.49 6.19
N PHE A 54 48.11 -11.96 7.17
CA PHE A 54 47.26 -11.10 7.98
C PHE A 54 48.06 -10.32 9.05
N LEU A 55 49.06 -10.96 9.67
CA LEU A 55 49.88 -10.36 10.72
C LEU A 55 51.11 -9.60 10.18
N GLY A 56 51.37 -9.64 8.88
CA GLY A 56 52.46 -8.90 8.23
C GLY A 56 53.86 -9.46 8.49
N TYR A 57 53.98 -10.70 8.95
CA TYR A 57 55.28 -11.35 9.18
C TYR A 57 55.95 -11.79 7.87
N LYS A 58 57.28 -11.82 7.85
CA LYS A 58 58.10 -12.25 6.69
C LYS A 58 57.87 -13.76 6.46
N LEU A 59 57.63 -14.18 5.22
CA LEU A 59 57.37 -15.59 4.90
C LEU A 59 58.61 -16.44 5.26
N GLU A 60 58.48 -17.23 6.33
CA GLU A 60 59.47 -18.23 6.73
C GLU A 60 59.13 -19.60 6.11
N THR A 61 60.15 -20.41 5.83
CA THR A 61 59.99 -21.75 5.24
C THR A 61 59.25 -22.67 6.20
N ILE A 62 58.00 -23.00 5.86
CA ILE A 62 57.12 -23.87 6.63
C ILE A 62 57.64 -25.30 6.61
N ARG A 63 57.95 -25.86 7.79
CA ARG A 63 58.42 -27.25 7.92
C ARG A 63 57.26 -28.24 7.68
N PRO A 64 57.45 -29.29 6.85
CA PRO A 64 56.41 -30.28 6.63
C PRO A 64 56.13 -31.06 7.91
N LEU A 65 54.85 -31.38 8.13
CA LEU A 65 54.40 -32.13 9.30
C LEU A 65 54.84 -33.60 9.23
N ASN A 66 55.11 -34.20 10.39
CA ASN A 66 55.35 -35.65 10.52
C ASN A 66 54.19 -36.44 9.89
N GLU A 67 54.49 -37.49 9.14
CA GLU A 67 53.51 -38.27 8.39
C GLU A 67 52.35 -38.78 9.25
N ALA A 68 52.65 -39.27 10.46
CA ALA A 68 51.62 -39.76 11.37
C ALA A 68 50.61 -38.66 11.71
N ARG A 69 51.10 -37.47 12.06
CA ARG A 69 50.27 -36.32 12.42
C ARG A 69 49.52 -35.75 11.21
N ALA A 70 50.15 -35.75 10.03
CA ALA A 70 49.52 -35.33 8.79
C ALA A 70 48.32 -36.22 8.43
N VAL A 71 48.44 -37.54 8.62
CA VAL A 71 47.33 -38.47 8.38
C VAL A 71 46.17 -38.22 9.34
N GLU A 72 46.43 -37.99 10.63
CA GLU A 72 45.37 -37.70 11.60
C GLU A 72 44.60 -36.43 11.30
N LEU A 73 45.31 -35.35 10.95
CA LEU A 73 44.72 -34.06 10.58
C LEU A 73 43.94 -34.17 9.27
N GLY A 74 44.54 -34.74 8.22
CA GLY A 74 43.90 -34.87 6.91
C GLY A 74 42.63 -35.73 6.95
N THR A 75 42.65 -36.81 7.74
CA THR A 75 41.48 -37.68 7.94
C THR A 75 40.35 -36.94 8.65
N SER A 76 40.65 -36.18 9.70
CA SER A 76 39.64 -35.46 10.50
C SER A 76 39.01 -34.33 9.68
N PHE A 77 39.83 -33.56 8.96
CA PHE A 77 39.37 -32.52 8.05
C PHE A 77 38.46 -33.08 6.95
N LEU A 78 38.83 -34.21 6.34
CA LEU A 78 38.04 -34.79 5.25
C LEU A 78 36.70 -35.35 5.73
N ALA A 79 36.68 -35.97 6.93
CA ALA A 79 35.45 -36.44 7.57
C ALA A 79 34.45 -35.29 7.81
N GLU A 80 34.96 -34.18 8.34
CA GLU A 80 34.18 -32.98 8.63
C GLU A 80 33.69 -32.30 7.34
N PHE A 81 34.57 -32.15 6.34
CA PHE A 81 34.23 -31.62 5.03
C PHE A 81 33.12 -32.42 4.35
N PHE A 82 33.18 -33.75 4.42
CA PHE A 82 32.16 -34.61 3.82
C PHE A 82 30.78 -34.38 4.44
N ILE A 83 30.69 -34.29 5.76
CA ILE A 83 29.43 -34.03 6.47
C ILE A 83 28.89 -32.64 6.12
N PHE A 84 29.75 -31.62 6.09
CA PHE A 84 29.34 -30.28 5.69
C PHE A 84 28.92 -30.19 4.21
N ALA A 85 29.57 -30.92 3.32
CA ALA A 85 29.19 -30.97 1.92
C ALA A 85 27.78 -31.53 1.76
N VAL A 86 27.50 -32.70 2.37
CA VAL A 86 26.17 -33.32 2.33
C VAL A 86 25.11 -32.41 2.94
N ALA A 87 25.37 -31.85 4.13
CA ALA A 87 24.44 -30.92 4.77
C ALA A 87 24.22 -29.64 3.95
N GLY A 88 25.29 -29.08 3.38
CA GLY A 88 25.26 -27.89 2.55
C GLY A 88 24.48 -28.11 1.26
N THR A 89 24.68 -29.25 0.58
CA THR A 89 23.92 -29.60 -0.63
C THR A 89 22.42 -29.64 -0.38
N VAL A 90 21.98 -30.27 0.73
CA VAL A 90 20.55 -30.31 1.10
C VAL A 90 19.99 -28.91 1.32
N VAL A 91 20.73 -28.04 2.03
CA VAL A 91 20.30 -26.67 2.28
C VAL A 91 20.25 -25.83 1.00
N VAL A 92 21.24 -25.99 0.11
CA VAL A 92 21.29 -25.28 -1.17
C VAL A 92 20.14 -25.71 -2.07
N GLU A 93 19.84 -27.01 -2.14
CA GLU A 93 18.72 -27.53 -2.92
C GLU A 93 17.37 -26.98 -2.40
N GLU A 94 17.17 -26.95 -1.08
CA GLU A 94 16.00 -26.33 -0.47
C GLU A 94 15.94 -24.83 -0.76
N THR A 95 17.07 -24.13 -0.69
CA THR A 95 17.12 -22.69 -0.95
C THR A 95 16.75 -22.35 -2.39
N ILE A 96 17.27 -23.11 -3.36
CA ILE A 96 16.94 -22.95 -4.79
C ILE A 96 15.45 -23.22 -5.01
N ARG A 97 14.92 -24.33 -4.46
CA ARG A 97 13.50 -24.67 -4.57
C ARG A 97 12.59 -23.65 -3.86
N SER A 98 12.99 -23.16 -2.70
CA SER A 98 12.26 -22.17 -1.90
C SER A 98 12.22 -20.79 -2.56
N SER A 99 13.30 -20.40 -3.23
CA SER A 99 13.39 -19.15 -3.99
C SER A 99 12.34 -19.09 -5.12
N LEU A 100 12.17 -20.19 -5.86
CA LEU A 100 11.14 -20.29 -6.91
C LEU A 100 9.72 -20.10 -6.35
N LYS A 101 9.43 -20.68 -5.19
CA LYS A 101 8.13 -20.52 -4.51
C LYS A 101 7.93 -19.08 -3.99
N THR A 102 9.01 -18.43 -3.59
CA THR A 102 8.99 -17.03 -3.11
C THR A 102 8.71 -16.05 -4.25
N SER A 103 9.28 -16.28 -5.45
CA SER A 103 8.97 -15.46 -6.63
C SER A 103 7.49 -15.53 -7.04
N ALA A 104 6.89 -16.71 -7.00
CA ALA A 104 5.45 -16.88 -7.26
C ALA A 104 4.58 -16.16 -6.20
N ARG A 105 4.99 -16.23 -4.92
CA ARG A 105 4.31 -15.51 -3.83
C ARG A 105 4.42 -13.98 -3.98
N ASN A 106 5.57 -13.49 -4.42
CA ASN A 106 5.77 -12.05 -4.65
C ASN A 106 4.92 -11.55 -5.83
N ALA A 107 4.82 -12.33 -6.91
CA ALA A 107 3.95 -12.01 -8.03
C ALA A 107 2.46 -11.95 -7.63
N ASP A 108 2.01 -12.85 -6.76
CA ASP A 108 0.64 -12.84 -6.21
C ASP A 108 0.37 -11.63 -5.31
N ILE A 109 1.35 -11.24 -4.49
CA ILE A 109 1.30 -10.03 -3.68
C ILE A 109 1.22 -8.78 -4.57
N ASP A 110 2.01 -8.71 -5.63
CA ASP A 110 2.00 -7.59 -6.57
C ASP A 110 0.64 -7.47 -7.30
N ASN A 111 0.05 -8.59 -7.71
CA ASN A 111 -1.31 -8.61 -8.28
C ASN A 111 -2.38 -8.15 -7.28
N SER A 112 -2.25 -8.57 -6.01
CA SER A 112 -3.16 -8.14 -4.94
C SER A 112 -3.06 -6.63 -4.70
N ILE A 113 -1.83 -6.09 -4.67
CA ILE A 113 -1.59 -4.64 -4.53
C ILE A 113 -2.16 -3.87 -5.73
N ALA A 114 -1.98 -4.38 -6.96
CA ALA A 114 -2.53 -3.75 -8.15
C ALA A 114 -4.07 -3.69 -8.12
N THR A 115 -4.71 -4.78 -7.70
CA THR A 115 -6.17 -4.87 -7.60
C THR A 115 -6.74 -3.92 -6.53
N LEU A 116 -6.10 -3.88 -5.35
CA LEU A 116 -6.51 -2.97 -4.27
C LEU A 116 -6.36 -1.50 -4.67
N LYS A 117 -5.30 -1.15 -5.41
CA LYS A 117 -5.13 0.21 -5.95
C LYS A 117 -6.22 0.58 -6.96
N SER A 118 -6.63 -0.35 -7.84
CA SER A 118 -7.72 -0.07 -8.77
C SER A 118 -9.06 0.14 -8.07
N GLN A 119 -9.33 -0.61 -7.00
CA GLN A 119 -10.52 -0.41 -6.17
C GLN A 119 -10.49 0.95 -5.49
N GLN A 120 -9.35 1.35 -4.93
CA GLN A 120 -9.20 2.65 -4.29
C GLN A 120 -9.46 3.82 -5.27
N VAL A 121 -9.03 3.70 -6.53
CA VAL A 121 -9.29 4.72 -7.56
C VAL A 121 -10.78 4.79 -7.91
N GLN A 122 -11.46 3.65 -8.02
CA GLN A 122 -12.90 3.59 -8.27
C GLN A 122 -13.70 4.18 -7.11
N ASP A 123 -13.35 3.84 -5.87
CA ASP A 123 -14.01 4.38 -4.68
C ASP A 123 -13.83 5.90 -4.58
N THR A 124 -12.66 6.43 -4.96
CA THR A 124 -12.45 7.89 -4.98
C THR A 124 -13.30 8.60 -6.03
N GLU A 125 -13.51 7.99 -7.20
CA GLU A 125 -14.37 8.54 -8.25
C GLU A 125 -15.85 8.53 -7.83
N GLU A 126 -16.29 7.45 -7.17
CA GLU A 126 -17.66 7.36 -6.64
C GLU A 126 -17.90 8.41 -5.54
N LEU A 127 -16.92 8.64 -4.66
CA LEU A 127 -17.01 9.66 -3.61
C LEU A 127 -17.06 11.09 -4.18
N GLU A 128 -16.32 11.38 -5.24
CA GLU A 128 -16.39 12.68 -5.91
C GLU A 128 -17.78 12.94 -6.51
N LEU A 129 -18.35 11.94 -7.19
CA LEU A 129 -19.70 12.02 -7.76
C LEU A 129 -20.78 12.17 -6.67
N LEU A 130 -20.68 11.40 -5.58
CA LEU A 130 -21.59 11.51 -4.43
C LEU A 130 -21.50 12.89 -3.76
N THR A 131 -20.29 13.44 -3.63
CA THR A 131 -20.08 14.77 -3.04
C THR A 131 -20.73 15.85 -3.90
N GLU A 132 -20.62 15.76 -5.23
CA GLU A 132 -21.28 16.68 -6.16
C GLU A 132 -22.81 16.63 -6.01
N ARG A 133 -23.40 15.42 -5.91
CA ARG A 133 -24.85 15.25 -5.69
C ARG A 133 -25.32 15.85 -4.37
N VAL A 134 -24.54 15.69 -3.31
CA VAL A 134 -24.87 16.29 -2.00
C VAL A 134 -24.83 17.81 -2.06
N GLN A 135 -23.81 18.39 -2.70
CA GLN A 135 -23.71 19.85 -2.86
C GLN A 135 -24.88 20.43 -3.66
N ALA A 136 -25.30 19.77 -4.74
CA ALA A 136 -26.45 20.21 -5.54
C ALA A 136 -27.75 20.21 -4.71
N LEU A 137 -27.97 19.17 -3.90
CA LEU A 137 -29.13 19.08 -3.01
C LEU A 137 -29.06 20.11 -1.87
N GLU A 138 -27.88 20.41 -1.33
CA GLU A 138 -27.72 21.45 -0.31
C GLU A 138 -28.05 22.83 -0.87
N MET A 139 -27.62 23.13 -2.11
CA MET A 139 -27.96 24.39 -2.79
C MET A 139 -29.48 24.56 -2.99
N GLU A 140 -30.19 23.49 -3.35
CA GLU A 140 -31.65 23.52 -3.49
C GLU A 140 -32.34 23.77 -2.14
N ASN A 141 -31.88 23.08 -1.09
CA ASN A 141 -32.42 23.26 0.26
C ASN A 141 -32.18 24.69 0.80
N ASP A 142 -31.03 25.28 0.53
CA ASP A 142 -30.74 26.65 0.97
C ASP A 142 -31.54 27.70 0.20
N ALA A 143 -31.78 27.50 -1.10
CA ALA A 143 -32.67 28.35 -1.88
C ALA A 143 -34.12 28.31 -1.34
N LEU A 144 -34.59 27.11 -0.96
CA LEU A 144 -35.90 26.93 -0.32
C LEU A 144 -35.97 27.60 1.06
N ARG A 145 -34.91 27.51 1.87
CA ARG A 145 -34.82 28.20 3.17
C ARG A 145 -34.84 29.71 3.02
N ASP A 146 -34.15 30.26 2.03
CA ASP A 146 -34.14 31.70 1.78
C ASP A 146 -35.50 32.18 1.28
N ALA A 147 -36.17 31.42 0.40
CA ALA A 147 -37.55 31.71 0.01
C ALA A 147 -38.52 31.65 1.21
N ALA A 148 -38.36 30.66 2.10
CA ALA A 148 -39.17 30.54 3.31
C ALA A 148 -38.92 31.71 4.29
N LYS A 149 -37.67 32.17 4.45
CA LYS A 149 -37.34 33.35 5.26
C LYS A 149 -37.96 34.62 4.69
N ILE A 150 -37.87 34.83 3.37
CA ILE A 150 -38.49 35.99 2.70
C ILE A 150 -40.01 35.97 2.89
N MET A 151 -40.65 34.81 2.75
CA MET A 151 -42.08 34.67 3.03
C MET A 151 -42.41 34.94 4.51
N LEU A 152 -41.60 34.44 5.44
CA LEU A 152 -41.78 34.68 6.87
C LEU A 152 -41.65 36.18 7.20
N ASP A 153 -40.62 36.84 6.69
CA ASP A 153 -40.42 38.28 6.85
C ASP A 153 -41.56 39.08 6.24
N MET A 154 -42.07 38.69 5.07
CA MET A 154 -43.23 39.35 4.47
C MET A 154 -44.49 39.18 5.34
N VAL A 155 -44.72 38.00 5.93
CA VAL A 155 -45.86 37.73 6.81
C VAL A 155 -45.73 38.48 8.14
N VAL A 156 -44.54 38.49 8.75
CA VAL A 156 -44.26 39.21 10.00
C VAL A 156 -44.38 40.72 9.79
N LEU A 157 -43.82 41.25 8.70
CA LEU A 157 -43.96 42.67 8.34
C LEU A 157 -45.41 43.03 8.04
N LYS A 158 -46.19 42.18 7.37
CA LYS A 158 -47.65 42.38 7.22
C LYS A 158 -48.38 42.37 8.57
N GLY A 159 -47.95 41.55 9.53
CA GLY A 159 -48.50 41.53 10.89
C GLY A 159 -48.22 42.81 11.67
N VAL A 160 -46.98 43.33 11.58
CA VAL A 160 -46.56 44.59 12.22
C VAL A 160 -47.18 45.81 11.54
N ASP A 161 -47.28 45.81 10.21
CA ASP A 161 -47.81 46.93 9.44
C ASP A 161 -49.34 47.04 9.52
N LYS A 162 -50.07 45.92 9.64
CA LYS A 162 -51.52 45.93 9.96
C LYS A 162 -51.83 46.59 11.31
N GLN A 163 -50.94 46.46 12.29
CA GLN A 163 -51.04 47.12 13.59
C GLN A 163 -50.70 48.62 13.50
N ARG A 164 -49.85 49.00 12.55
CA ARG A 164 -49.34 50.38 12.35
C ARG A 164 -50.18 51.22 11.39
N SER A 165 -50.84 50.61 10.39
CA SER A 165 -51.60 51.31 9.34
C SER A 165 -53.03 51.70 9.76
N TRP A 166 -53.59 51.10 10.83
CA TRP A 166 -54.90 51.48 11.41
C TRP A 166 -55.01 52.99 11.65
N TRP A 167 -53.88 53.67 11.91
CA TRP A 167 -53.83 55.08 12.30
C TRP A 167 -53.52 56.05 11.15
N LEU A 168 -53.10 55.59 9.96
CA LEU A 168 -52.45 56.45 8.96
C LEU A 168 -53.28 56.78 7.71
N LEU A 169 -54.44 56.15 7.48
CA LEU A 169 -55.30 56.49 6.31
C LEU A 169 -56.80 56.29 6.60
N PRO A 170 -57.50 57.30 7.13
CA PRO A 170 -58.95 57.27 7.25
C PRO A 170 -59.61 57.62 5.91
N GLY A 171 -60.39 56.70 5.33
CA GLY A 171 -61.37 57.04 4.27
C GLY A 171 -61.11 56.57 2.83
N LEU A 172 -60.52 55.39 2.60
CA LEU A 172 -60.54 54.75 1.25
C LEU A 172 -61.27 53.40 1.30
N ASN A 173 -62.18 53.18 0.35
CA ASN A 173 -62.95 51.93 0.21
C ASN A 173 -62.04 50.73 -0.12
N ASN A 174 -62.43 49.54 0.37
CA ASN A 174 -61.57 48.35 0.47
C ASN A 174 -61.10 47.73 -0.86
N GLU A 175 -61.82 47.91 -1.97
CA GLU A 175 -61.53 47.18 -3.23
C GLU A 175 -60.40 47.84 -4.04
N GLU A 176 -60.33 49.17 -4.11
CA GLU A 176 -59.26 49.88 -4.84
C GLU A 176 -57.90 49.80 -4.14
N ARG A 177 -57.89 49.60 -2.82
CA ARG A 177 -56.67 49.35 -2.02
C ARG A 177 -56.04 48.01 -2.36
N ALA A 178 -56.84 46.97 -2.54
CA ALA A 178 -56.33 45.62 -2.83
C ALA A 178 -55.67 45.54 -4.22
N LEU A 179 -56.22 46.25 -5.20
CA LEU A 179 -55.71 46.26 -6.57
C LEU A 179 -54.35 46.97 -6.69
N LYS A 180 -54.18 48.14 -6.06
CA LYS A 180 -52.90 48.86 -6.08
C LYS A 180 -51.79 48.09 -5.35
N GLU A 181 -52.11 47.44 -4.25
CA GLU A 181 -51.15 46.60 -3.53
C GLU A 181 -50.76 45.36 -4.34
N LEU A 182 -51.69 44.74 -5.06
CA LEU A 182 -51.41 43.61 -5.95
C LEU A 182 -50.54 44.00 -7.15
N GLU A 183 -50.77 45.17 -7.75
CA GLU A 183 -49.96 45.67 -8.87
C GLU A 183 -48.51 45.98 -8.43
N LEU A 184 -48.36 46.59 -7.25
CA LEU A 184 -47.06 46.93 -6.68
C LEU A 184 -46.27 45.69 -6.22
N VAL A 185 -46.97 44.67 -5.73
CA VAL A 185 -46.39 43.35 -5.44
C VAL A 185 -46.02 42.61 -6.72
N GLY A 186 -46.82 42.70 -7.78
CA GLY A 186 -46.56 42.09 -9.09
C GLY A 186 -45.26 42.60 -9.72
N SER A 187 -45.07 43.92 -9.82
CA SER A 187 -43.83 44.49 -10.38
C SER A 187 -42.57 44.18 -9.56
N ARG A 188 -42.73 44.01 -8.24
CA ARG A 188 -41.62 43.62 -7.35
C ARG A 188 -41.31 42.13 -7.41
N LEU A 189 -42.29 41.29 -7.71
CA LEU A 189 -42.07 39.86 -7.95
C LEU A 189 -41.34 39.66 -9.28
N GLU A 190 -41.76 40.36 -10.34
CA GLU A 190 -41.11 40.29 -11.67
C GLU A 190 -39.64 40.67 -11.63
N SER A 191 -39.30 41.76 -10.93
CA SER A 191 -37.90 42.17 -10.76
C SER A 191 -37.07 41.17 -9.93
N ALA A 192 -37.67 40.50 -8.93
CA ALA A 192 -36.99 39.47 -8.15
C ALA A 192 -36.75 38.18 -8.96
N THR A 193 -37.71 37.76 -9.78
CA THR A 193 -37.54 36.63 -10.71
C THR A 193 -36.49 36.91 -11.79
N GLU A 194 -36.42 38.14 -12.31
CA GLU A 194 -35.41 38.51 -13.31
C GLU A 194 -33.99 38.52 -12.74
N VAL A 195 -33.83 38.87 -11.45
CA VAL A 195 -32.56 38.78 -10.74
C VAL A 195 -32.16 37.33 -10.48
N ALA A 196 -33.12 36.46 -10.16
CA ALA A 196 -32.87 35.02 -10.00
C ALA A 196 -32.42 34.37 -11.33
N ASP A 197 -33.06 34.72 -12.45
CA ASP A 197 -32.69 34.23 -13.79
C ASP A 197 -31.33 34.74 -14.27
N ARG A 198 -30.97 35.98 -13.93
CA ARG A 198 -29.62 36.51 -14.20
C ARG A 198 -28.56 35.78 -13.39
N ARG A 199 -28.87 35.31 -12.18
CA ARG A 199 -27.94 34.57 -11.34
C ARG A 199 -27.77 33.12 -11.82
N LYS A 200 -28.86 32.45 -12.22
CA LYS A 200 -28.81 31.15 -12.91
C LYS A 200 -27.93 31.17 -14.17
N ARG A 201 -28.08 32.20 -15.02
CA ARG A 201 -27.26 32.34 -16.23
C ARG A 201 -25.78 32.59 -15.95
N ARG A 202 -25.46 33.26 -14.85
CA ARG A 202 -24.05 33.50 -14.44
C ARG A 202 -23.38 32.22 -13.95
N VAL A 203 -24.10 31.41 -13.18
CA VAL A 203 -23.61 30.11 -12.70
C VAL A 203 -23.46 29.12 -13.87
N ALA A 204 -24.40 29.09 -14.83
CA ALA A 204 -24.29 28.27 -16.04
C ALA A 204 -23.04 28.62 -16.88
N ALA A 205 -22.68 29.91 -16.96
CA ALA A 205 -21.48 30.37 -17.64
C ALA A 205 -20.19 30.03 -16.88
N GLU A 206 -20.19 30.03 -15.55
CA GLU A 206 -19.05 29.65 -14.71
C GLU A 206 -18.79 28.13 -14.74
N CYS A 207 -19.83 27.31 -14.90
CA CYS A 207 -19.73 25.85 -15.02
C CYS A 207 -19.44 25.34 -16.45
N GLY A 208 -19.38 26.23 -17.46
CA GLY A 208 -19.00 25.86 -18.83
C GLY A 208 -19.98 24.94 -19.58
N LEU A 209 -21.22 24.79 -19.11
CA LEU A 209 -22.23 23.90 -19.68
C LEU A 209 -23.16 24.67 -20.62
N ASN A 210 -23.36 24.16 -21.85
CA ASN A 210 -24.31 24.72 -22.79
C ASN A 210 -25.75 24.51 -22.30
N GLU A 211 -26.60 25.53 -22.47
CA GLU A 211 -28.00 25.61 -21.98
C GLU A 211 -28.86 24.37 -22.33
N ILE A 212 -28.49 23.63 -23.39
CA ILE A 212 -29.17 22.44 -23.91
C ILE A 212 -28.85 21.17 -23.08
N GLU A 213 -27.68 21.07 -22.45
CA GLU A 213 -27.33 19.93 -21.57
C GLU A 213 -27.97 20.04 -20.19
N LEU A 214 -28.16 21.26 -19.69
CA LEU A 214 -28.75 21.50 -18.38
C LEU A 214 -30.24 21.14 -18.34
N VAL A 215 -30.97 21.40 -19.42
CA VAL A 215 -32.39 21.00 -19.55
C VAL A 215 -32.52 19.48 -19.72
N LYS A 216 -31.63 18.83 -20.48
CA LYS A 216 -31.62 17.37 -20.64
C LYS A 216 -31.25 16.62 -19.36
N SER A 217 -30.35 17.17 -18.55
CA SER A 217 -29.99 16.58 -17.24
C SER A 217 -31.16 16.65 -16.25
N ILE A 218 -31.93 17.75 -16.30
CA ILE A 218 -33.11 17.93 -15.44
C ILE A 218 -34.29 17.06 -15.93
N GLU A 219 -34.54 16.96 -17.24
CA GLU A 219 -35.63 16.11 -17.77
C GLU A 219 -35.33 14.60 -17.68
N GLY A 220 -34.05 14.20 -17.77
CA GLY A 220 -33.64 12.79 -17.59
C GLY A 220 -33.88 12.25 -16.17
N THR A 221 -34.04 13.14 -15.19
CA THR A 221 -34.26 12.78 -13.77
C THR A 221 -35.76 12.67 -13.41
N VAL A 222 -36.68 13.01 -14.32
CA VAL A 222 -38.14 12.96 -14.06
C VAL A 222 -38.82 11.72 -14.68
N LEU A 223 -38.13 10.96 -15.55
CA LEU A 223 -38.70 9.79 -16.24
C LEU A 223 -38.00 8.45 -15.96
N SER A 224 -37.26 8.33 -14.86
CA SER A 224 -36.82 7.03 -14.31
C SER A 224 -37.12 6.92 -12.83
#